data_AF-A0A441CHX6-F1
#
_entry.id   AF-A0A441CHX6-F1
#
_cell.length_a   1.000
_cell.length_b   1.000
_cell.length_c   1.000
_cell.angle_alpha   90.00
_cell.angle_beta   90.00
_cell.angle_gamma   90.00
#
_symmetry.space_group_name_H-M   'P 1'
#
loop_
_entity.id
_entity.type
_entity.pdbx_description
1 polymer ?
#
loop_
_entity_poly.entity_id
_entity_poly.type
_entity_poly.pdbx_seq_one_letter_code
_entity_poly.pdbx_strand_id
1 'polypeptide(L)'
;MFYKADGTEVWLRSSTRLPYLSLAGVIETSEDYATIRPRLCQSYKLLSGIASDDAFLVRELGEGGALVFCARPDKNCALLLLGKFDRGRERRKPCGVLENLLEMIENSVDGIGRQAGATIRVEVVQPELAMRAR
;
A
#
# COMPACT_ATOMS: atom_id res chain seq x y z
N MET A 1 1.93 7.63 14.20
CA MET A 1 2.48 8.40 13.07
C MET A 1 3.99 8.52 13.20
N PHE A 2 4.73 8.35 12.10
CA PHE A 2 6.16 8.60 12.03
C PHE A 2 6.43 9.67 11.00
N TYR A 3 7.40 10.49 11.31
CA TYR A 3 7.79 11.61 10.48
C TYR A 3 9.15 11.32 9.86
N LYS A 4 9.30 11.69 8.59
CA LYS A 4 10.61 11.89 7.97
C LYS A 4 11.35 13.01 8.71
N ALA A 5 12.65 13.16 8.45
CA ALA A 5 13.45 14.25 9.00
C ALA A 5 12.93 15.64 8.58
N ASP A 6 12.19 15.72 7.48
CA ASP A 6 11.53 16.93 6.98
C ASP A 6 10.13 17.18 7.58
N GLY A 7 9.67 16.33 8.51
CA GLY A 7 8.35 16.44 9.14
C GLY A 7 7.20 15.83 8.33
N THR A 8 7.46 15.20 7.19
CA THR A 8 6.40 14.54 6.39
C THR A 8 5.98 13.22 7.01
N GLU A 9 4.68 12.96 7.08
CA GLU A 9 4.10 11.72 7.57
C GLU A 9 4.39 10.55 6.62
N VAL A 10 4.69 9.37 7.17
CA VAL A 10 4.87 8.13 6.39
C VAL A 10 3.98 6.99 6.88
N TRP A 11 3.54 6.17 5.94
CA TRP A 11 2.67 5.01 6.17
C TRP A 11 3.37 3.81 6.82
N LEU A 12 4.71 3.79 6.85
CA LEU A 12 5.50 2.67 7.34
C LEU A 12 6.48 3.08 8.45
N ARG A 13 6.38 2.43 9.62
CA ARG A 13 7.36 2.53 10.72
C ARG A 13 8.36 1.40 10.60
N SER A 14 9.32 1.48 9.70
CA SER A 14 10.29 0.40 9.62
C SER A 14 11.51 0.64 10.51
N SER A 15 11.86 -0.36 11.30
CA SER A 15 13.25 -0.63 11.71
C SER A 15 14.07 -1.22 10.54
N THR A 16 13.39 -1.65 9.48
CA THR A 16 13.92 -2.32 8.29
C THR A 16 14.01 -1.37 7.09
N ARG A 17 15.21 -1.23 6.53
CA ARG A 17 15.56 -0.34 5.39
C ARG A 17 14.95 -0.77 4.04
N LEU A 18 13.68 -1.17 4.02
CA LEU A 18 13.03 -1.67 2.81
C LEU A 18 12.48 -0.47 2.01
N PRO A 19 12.91 -0.29 0.75
CA PRO A 19 12.30 0.69 -0.14
C PRO A 19 10.85 0.28 -0.44
N TYR A 20 9.99 1.27 -0.64
CA TYR A 20 8.61 1.03 -1.05
C TYR A 20 8.09 2.15 -1.97
N LEU A 21 7.04 1.82 -2.72
CA LEU A 21 6.23 2.80 -3.44
C LEU A 21 4.88 2.92 -2.75
N SER A 22 4.43 4.16 -2.53
CA SER A 22 3.18 4.45 -1.84
C SER A 22 2.19 5.11 -2.80
N LEU A 23 0.95 4.68 -2.73
CA LEU A 23 -0.18 5.21 -3.47
C LEU A 23 -1.21 5.68 -2.45
N ALA A 24 -1.25 6.99 -2.20
CA ALA A 24 -2.20 7.55 -1.24
C ALA A 24 -3.62 7.56 -1.83
N GLY A 25 -4.62 7.36 -0.99
CA GLY A 25 -6.01 7.35 -1.40
C GLY A 25 -6.99 7.50 -0.25
N VAL A 26 -8.27 7.41 -0.59
CA VAL A 26 -9.40 7.53 0.34
C VAL A 26 -10.40 6.40 0.09
N ILE A 27 -10.96 5.87 1.17
CA ILE A 27 -12.08 4.92 1.14
C ILE A 27 -13.39 5.72 1.08
N GLU A 28 -14.01 5.74 -0.09
CA GLU A 28 -15.27 6.45 -0.35
C GLU A 28 -16.46 5.55 -0.06
N THR A 29 -17.11 5.81 1.06
CA THR A 29 -18.37 5.16 1.47
C THR A 29 -19.05 5.99 2.57
N SER A 30 -20.37 5.83 2.70
CA SER A 30 -21.17 6.41 3.80
C SER A 30 -20.95 5.69 5.12
N GLU A 31 -20.51 4.43 5.11
CA GLU A 31 -20.26 3.63 6.31
C GLU A 31 -19.03 4.12 7.08
N ASP A 32 -19.02 3.95 8.41
CA ASP A 32 -17.83 4.23 9.20
C ASP A 32 -16.75 3.15 9.03
N TYR A 33 -15.50 3.50 9.35
CA TYR A 33 -14.41 2.54 9.20
C TYR A 33 -14.56 1.31 10.13
N ALA A 34 -15.22 1.48 11.28
CA ALA A 34 -15.52 0.38 12.20
C ALA A 34 -16.42 -0.69 11.56
N THR A 35 -17.29 -0.33 10.63
CA THR A 35 -18.13 -1.25 9.84
C THR A 35 -17.36 -1.90 8.69
N ILE A 36 -16.41 -1.19 8.08
CA ILE A 36 -15.61 -1.67 6.95
C ILE A 36 -14.53 -2.66 7.41
N ARG A 37 -13.86 -2.34 8.52
CA ARG A 37 -12.69 -3.07 9.03
C ARG A 37 -12.91 -4.58 9.18
N PRO A 38 -14.02 -5.08 9.75
CA PRO A 38 -14.28 -6.52 9.85
C PRO A 38 -14.28 -7.23 8.51
N ARG A 39 -14.80 -6.60 7.45
CA ARG A 39 -14.83 -7.18 6.09
C ARG A 39 -13.42 -7.30 5.52
N LEU A 40 -12.62 -6.25 5.71
CA LEU A 40 -11.21 -6.29 5.33
C LEU A 40 -10.44 -7.35 6.10
N CYS A 41 -10.69 -7.52 7.40
CA CYS A 41 -10.08 -8.58 8.21
C CYS A 41 -10.51 -10.00 7.81
N GLN A 42 -11.72 -10.16 7.23
CA GLN A 42 -12.18 -11.45 6.72
C GLN A 42 -11.46 -11.84 5.41
N SER A 43 -11.19 -10.85 4.56
CA SER A 43 -10.63 -11.09 3.23
C SER A 43 -9.10 -11.01 3.19
N TYR A 44 -8.47 -10.31 4.14
CA TYR A 44 -7.04 -10.07 4.15
C TYR A 44 -6.40 -10.30 5.52
N LYS A 45 -5.17 -10.80 5.50
CA LYS A 45 -4.36 -10.96 6.71
C LYS A 45 -3.90 -9.60 7.22
N LEU A 46 -4.24 -9.28 8.46
CA LEU A 46 -3.74 -8.10 9.15
C LEU A 46 -2.24 -8.29 9.49
N LEU A 47 -1.42 -7.31 9.11
CA LEU A 47 0.00 -7.23 9.40
C LEU A 47 0.22 -6.33 10.63
N SER A 48 1.12 -6.76 11.51
CA SER A 48 1.60 -5.96 12.63
C SER A 48 2.86 -5.18 12.26
N GLY A 49 3.06 -4.02 12.88
CA GLY A 49 4.31 -3.25 12.75
C GLY A 49 4.39 -2.27 11.57
N ILE A 50 3.27 -1.99 10.89
CA ILE A 50 3.15 -0.91 9.90
C ILE A 50 2.59 0.35 10.60
N ALA A 51 2.90 1.56 10.11
CA ALA A 51 2.55 2.78 10.84
C ALA A 51 1.07 3.19 10.70
N SER A 52 0.32 2.57 9.79
CA SER A 52 -1.12 2.69 9.74
C SER A 52 -1.78 1.91 10.88
N ASP A 53 -2.96 2.37 11.31
CA ASP A 53 -3.72 1.69 12.36
C ASP A 53 -4.03 0.24 11.96
N ASP A 54 -4.45 0.03 10.70
CA ASP A 54 -4.54 -1.29 10.10
C ASP A 54 -3.69 -1.38 8.82
N ALA A 55 -3.06 -2.54 8.62
CA ALA A 55 -2.37 -2.88 7.40
C ALA A 55 -2.70 -4.30 6.98
N PHE A 56 -3.09 -4.49 5.73
CA PHE A 56 -3.62 -5.72 5.19
C PHE A 56 -2.71 -6.24 4.09
N LEU A 57 -2.24 -7.48 4.21
CA LEU A 57 -1.52 -8.15 3.13
C LEU A 57 -2.50 -8.49 2.01
N VAL A 58 -2.39 -7.80 0.89
CA VAL A 58 -3.23 -8.01 -0.29
C VAL A 58 -2.65 -9.13 -1.15
N ARG A 59 -1.33 -9.12 -1.33
CA ARG A 59 -0.62 -10.10 -2.16
C ARG A 59 0.85 -10.19 -1.75
N GLU A 60 1.38 -11.41 -1.64
CA GLU A 60 2.83 -11.62 -1.64
C GLU A 60 3.35 -11.60 -3.07
N LEU A 61 4.46 -10.90 -3.28
CA LEU A 61 5.21 -10.89 -4.53
C LEU A 61 6.47 -11.74 -4.33
N GLY A 62 7.07 -12.23 -5.43
CA GLY A 62 8.29 -13.05 -5.35
C GLY A 62 9.44 -12.37 -4.59
N GLU A 63 10.52 -13.10 -4.29
CA GLU A 63 11.77 -12.64 -3.63
C GLU A 63 11.62 -11.53 -2.55
N GLY A 64 10.56 -11.59 -1.74
CA GLY A 64 10.36 -10.69 -0.61
C GLY A 64 9.65 -9.37 -0.93
N GLY A 65 8.98 -9.26 -2.08
CA GLY A 65 8.05 -8.17 -2.35
C GLY A 65 6.66 -8.42 -1.78
N ALA A 66 5.89 -7.37 -1.52
CA ALA A 66 4.50 -7.51 -1.09
C ALA A 66 3.66 -6.29 -1.48
N LEU A 67 2.38 -6.51 -1.72
CA LEU A 67 1.38 -5.47 -1.85
C LEU A 67 0.57 -5.40 -0.55
N VAL A 68 0.58 -4.24 0.09
CA VAL A 68 -0.05 -4.00 1.38
C VAL A 68 -1.03 -2.85 1.28
N PHE A 69 -2.26 -3.05 1.74
CA PHE A 69 -3.26 -2.00 1.86
C PHE A 69 -3.30 -1.48 3.29
N CYS A 70 -3.02 -0.20 3.48
CA CYS A 70 -3.05 0.48 4.75
C CYS A 70 -4.33 1.30 4.86
N ALA A 71 -5.01 1.25 6.00
CA ALA A 71 -6.22 2.03 6.22
C ALA A 71 -6.26 2.62 7.62
N ARG A 72 -6.97 3.73 7.75
CA ARG A 72 -7.14 4.50 8.99
C ARG A 72 -8.63 4.73 9.30
N PRO A 73 -8.97 4.99 10.57
CA PRO A 73 -10.34 5.31 10.98
C PRO A 73 -10.95 6.53 10.29
N ASP A 74 -10.12 7.49 9.85
CA ASP A 74 -10.53 8.67 9.09
C ASP A 74 -10.75 8.38 7.60
N LYS A 75 -10.70 7.09 7.19
CA LYS A 75 -10.85 6.59 5.81
C LYS A 75 -9.72 6.99 4.86
N ASN A 76 -8.66 7.62 5.35
CA ASN A 76 -7.43 7.72 4.58
C ASN A 76 -6.80 6.34 4.43
N CYS A 77 -6.32 6.03 3.24
CA CYS A 77 -5.68 4.74 2.95
C CYS A 77 -4.44 4.91 2.07
N ALA A 78 -3.63 3.86 1.99
CA ALA A 78 -2.55 3.77 1.03
C ALA A 78 -2.35 2.36 0.54
N LEU A 79 -1.99 2.20 -0.74
CA LEU A 79 -1.49 0.95 -1.27
C LEU A 79 0.04 1.02 -1.33
N LEU A 80 0.70 0.14 -0.59
CA LEU A 80 2.15 0.08 -0.49
C LEU A 80 2.67 -1.12 -1.27
N LEU A 81 3.56 -0.85 -2.21
CA LEU A 81 4.34 -1.85 -2.89
C LEU A 81 5.71 -1.96 -2.20
N LEU A 82 5.88 -2.99 -1.38
CA LEU A 82 7.08 -3.25 -0.59
C LEU A 82 8.07 -4.12 -1.37
N GLY A 83 9.36 -3.85 -1.21
CA GLY A 83 10.44 -4.72 -1.71
C GLY A 83 11.41 -4.02 -2.64
N LYS A 84 12.43 -4.75 -3.07
CA LYS A 84 13.39 -4.29 -4.08
C LYS A 84 12.98 -4.82 -5.44
N PHE A 85 12.73 -3.92 -6.39
CA PHE A 85 12.42 -4.27 -7.76
C PHE A 85 13.72 -4.23 -8.57
N ASP A 86 14.52 -5.29 -8.48
CA ASP A 86 15.76 -5.39 -9.26
C ASP A 86 15.43 -5.61 -10.74
N ARG A 87 16.04 -4.81 -11.61
CA ARG A 87 15.90 -4.89 -13.07
C ARG A 87 16.73 -6.04 -13.68
N GLY A 88 16.87 -7.14 -12.94
CA GLY A 88 17.81 -8.22 -13.23
C GLY A 88 17.48 -9.01 -14.50
N ARG A 89 18.38 -8.91 -15.49
CA ARG A 89 18.57 -9.73 -16.72
C ARG A 89 17.45 -9.91 -17.73
N GLU A 90 16.20 -9.58 -17.45
CA GLU A 90 15.17 -9.62 -18.50
C GLU A 90 15.14 -8.30 -19.28
N ARG A 91 15.43 -8.37 -20.60
CA ARG A 91 15.22 -7.28 -21.56
C ARG A 91 13.72 -7.01 -21.79
N ARG A 92 12.93 -6.80 -20.73
CA ARG A 92 11.55 -6.31 -20.89
C ARG A 92 11.59 -4.83 -21.25
N LYS A 93 10.79 -4.43 -22.24
CA LYS A 93 10.61 -3.02 -22.60
C LYS A 93 10.11 -2.27 -21.35
N PRO A 94 10.67 -1.09 -21.02
CA PRO A 94 10.26 -0.32 -19.84
C PRO A 94 8.75 -0.09 -19.73
N CYS A 95 8.07 0.14 -20.86
CA CYS A 95 6.63 0.42 -20.89
C CYS A 95 5.77 -0.76 -20.39
N GLY A 96 6.10 -1.99 -20.76
CA GLY A 96 5.33 -3.16 -20.34
C GLY A 96 5.43 -3.45 -18.84
N VAL A 97 6.50 -2.98 -18.17
CA VAL A 97 6.61 -3.08 -16.71
C VAL A 97 5.67 -2.10 -16.01
N LEU A 98 5.54 -0.88 -16.55
CA LEU A 98 4.65 0.14 -16.00
C LEU A 98 3.18 -0.23 -16.23
N GLU A 99 2.82 -0.69 -17.42
CA GLU A 99 1.46 -1.15 -17.76
C GLU A 99 1.02 -2.30 -16.83
N ASN A 100 1.88 -3.31 -16.65
CA ASN A 100 1.60 -4.42 -15.74
C ASN A 100 1.47 -3.96 -14.27
N LEU A 101 2.21 -2.93 -13.87
CA LEU A 101 2.10 -2.36 -12.52
C LEU A 101 0.77 -1.62 -12.34
N LEU A 102 0.37 -0.80 -13.31
CA LEU A 102 -0.91 -0.10 -13.29
C LEU A 102 -2.07 -1.09 -13.27
N GLU A 103 -2.07 -2.08 -14.14
CA GLU A 103 -3.08 -3.14 -14.16
C GLU A 103 -3.13 -3.91 -12.83
N MET A 104 -1.98 -4.19 -12.21
CA MET A 104 -1.94 -4.81 -10.88
C MET A 104 -2.56 -3.91 -9.81
N ILE A 105 -2.25 -2.62 -9.83
CA ILE A 105 -2.78 -1.64 -8.88
C ILE A 105 -4.29 -1.55 -9.03
N GLU A 106 -4.79 -1.32 -10.25
CA GLU A 106 -6.21 -1.20 -10.55
C GLU A 106 -6.99 -2.43 -10.08
N ASN A 107 -6.55 -3.62 -10.48
CA ASN A 107 -7.18 -4.88 -10.07
C ASN A 107 -7.18 -5.08 -8.54
N SER A 108 -6.13 -4.61 -7.87
CA SER A 108 -6.02 -4.72 -6.41
C SER A 108 -6.96 -3.73 -5.71
N VAL A 109 -7.00 -2.48 -6.19
CA VAL A 109 -7.89 -1.42 -5.69
C VAL A 109 -9.36 -1.84 -5.86
N ASP A 110 -9.74 -2.34 -7.03
CA ASP A 110 -11.09 -2.86 -7.30
C ASP A 110 -11.42 -4.09 -6.44
N GLY A 111 -10.44 -4.97 -6.23
CA GLY A 111 -10.56 -6.10 -5.34
C GLY A 111 -10.86 -5.67 -3.91
N ILE A 112 -10.05 -4.76 -3.36
CA ILE A 112 -10.19 -4.21 -2.01
C ILE A 112 -11.53 -3.49 -1.87
N GLY A 113 -11.91 -2.66 -2.84
CA GLY A 113 -13.18 -1.94 -2.84
C GLY A 113 -14.38 -2.89 -2.75
N ARG A 114 -14.38 -3.96 -3.55
CA ARG A 114 -15.43 -4.99 -3.49
C ARG A 114 -15.51 -5.68 -2.12
N GLN A 115 -14.38 -6.01 -1.51
CA GLN A 115 -14.35 -6.64 -0.18
C GLN A 115 -14.78 -5.67 0.92
N ALA A 116 -14.39 -4.40 0.80
CA ALA A 116 -14.77 -3.34 1.73
C ALA A 116 -16.25 -2.95 1.61
N GLY A 117 -16.89 -3.20 0.47
CA GLY A 117 -18.18 -2.60 0.13
C GLY A 117 -18.07 -1.08 -0.08
N ALA A 118 -16.95 -0.62 -0.63
CA ALA A 118 -16.62 0.79 -0.79
C ALA A 118 -15.87 1.04 -2.11
N THR A 119 -15.82 2.29 -2.54
CA THR A 119 -14.94 2.70 -3.64
C THR A 119 -13.60 3.15 -3.05
N ILE A 120 -12.48 2.73 -3.65
CA ILE A 120 -11.15 3.17 -3.24
C ILE A 120 -10.64 4.15 -4.29
N ARG A 121 -10.48 5.42 -3.93
CA ARG A 121 -9.93 6.44 -4.82
C ARG A 121 -8.46 6.67 -4.49
N VAL A 122 -7.57 6.41 -5.45
CA VAL A 122 -6.13 6.66 -5.31
C VAL A 122 -5.79 7.99 -5.99
N GLU A 123 -5.09 8.87 -5.29
CA GLU A 123 -4.92 10.27 -5.73
C GLU A 123 -3.49 10.60 -6.17
N VAL A 124 -2.45 9.89 -5.72
CA VAL A 124 -1.06 10.19 -6.10
C VAL A 124 -0.17 8.95 -5.98
N VAL A 125 0.69 8.71 -6.98
CA VAL A 125 1.83 7.79 -6.87
C VAL A 125 3.03 8.56 -6.31
N GLN A 126 3.44 8.24 -5.08
CA GLN A 126 4.62 8.84 -4.48
C GLN A 126 5.65 7.75 -4.13
N PRO A 127 6.82 7.75 -4.78
CA PRO A 127 7.92 6.89 -4.34
C PRO A 127 8.41 7.38 -2.97
N GLU A 128 8.37 6.52 -1.96
CA GLU A 128 8.76 6.87 -0.60
C GLU A 128 9.94 6.00 -0.14
N LEU A 129 11.09 6.64 0.06
CA LEU A 129 12.26 6.01 0.64
C LEU A 129 12.38 6.44 2.10
N ALA A 130 12.11 5.54 3.04
CA ALA A 130 12.48 5.71 4.44
C ALA A 130 14.01 5.53 4.59
N MET A 131 14.78 6.57 4.26
CA MET A 131 16.21 6.62 4.55
C MET A 131 16.44 7.32 5.89
N ARG A 132 17.15 6.68 6.82
CA ARG A 132 17.74 7.42 7.95
C ARG A 132 18.82 8.34 7.40
N ALA A 133 18.68 9.65 7.58
CA ALA A 133 19.83 10.54 7.62
C ALA A 133 20.68 10.11 8.83
N ARG A 134 21.98 9.89 8.60
CA ARG A 134 22.97 9.71 9.66
C ARG A 134 23.39 11.08 10.18
#